data_AF-A0A4R6U5Y4-F1
#
_entry.id   AF-A0A4R6U5Y4-F1
#
_cell.length_a   1.000
_cell.length_b   1.000
_cell.length_c   1.000
_cell.angle_alpha   90.00
_cell.angle_beta   90.00
_cell.angle_gamma   90.00
#
_symmetry.space_group_name_H-M   'P 1'
#
loop_
_entity.id
_entity.type
_entity.pdbx_description
1 polymer ?
#
loop_
_entity_poly.entity_id
_entity_poly.type
_entity_poly.pdbx_seq_one_letter_code
_entity_poly.pdbx_strand_id
1 'polypeptide(L)'
;MKPLSLFCPLVFSLLLAPALICAEPAGKQRVFNDDNYQPRGAHNSLPPPAESLYCRTSTAGKQTASKAFKVNWSWSSHAFSNQRKTRKPASKGVFHYRLVNNRIDTSSVCNNYPTGSLLYRDCRKAAKKHFNEQCSSRFAAACVAAGMTP
;
A
#
# COMPACT_ATOMS: atom_id res chain seq x y z
N MET A 1 -51.41 37.03 36.82
CA MET A 1 -51.86 36.70 38.19
C MET A 1 -50.95 35.57 38.68
N LYS A 2 -49.76 35.90 39.20
CA LYS A 2 -49.36 36.08 40.62
C LYS A 2 -49.10 34.73 41.34
N PRO A 3 -48.15 34.64 42.30
CA PRO A 3 -46.69 34.68 42.11
C PRO A 3 -45.92 33.70 43.07
N LEU A 4 -44.57 33.81 43.08
CA LEU A 4 -43.65 33.50 44.21
C LEU A 4 -43.59 32.02 44.67
N SER A 5 -42.45 31.40 45.04
CA SER A 5 -41.37 31.88 45.90
C SER A 5 -40.18 30.91 45.82
N LEU A 6 -39.00 31.48 46.06
CA LEU A 6 -37.81 30.85 46.63
C LEU A 6 -38.12 29.68 47.58
N PHE A 7 -37.31 28.62 47.54
CA PHE A 7 -36.67 28.06 48.73
C PHE A 7 -35.47 27.19 48.32
N CYS A 8 -34.28 27.69 48.63
CA CYS A 8 -33.05 26.92 48.72
C CYS A 8 -32.98 26.33 50.13
N PRO A 9 -32.80 25.00 50.28
CA PRO A 9 -32.05 24.49 51.40
C PRO A 9 -30.74 23.91 50.88
N LEU A 10 -29.66 24.62 51.23
CA LEU A 10 -28.37 24.03 51.53
C LEU A 10 -28.60 22.78 52.38
N VAL A 11 -28.43 21.59 51.80
CA VAL A 11 -28.17 20.37 52.55
C VAL A 11 -26.82 19.86 52.10
N PHE A 12 -25.84 20.19 52.93
CA PHE A 12 -24.47 19.71 52.91
C PHE A 12 -24.48 18.21 53.23
N SER A 13 -24.66 17.36 52.21
CA SER A 13 -24.57 15.90 52.37
C SER A 13 -23.13 15.44 52.15
N LEU A 14 -22.46 15.28 53.29
CA LEU A 14 -21.39 14.34 53.62
C LEU A 14 -20.84 13.47 52.47
N LEU A 15 -19.53 13.60 52.24
CA LEU A 15 -18.68 12.65 51.52
C LEU A 15 -18.97 11.20 51.96
N LEU A 16 -19.69 10.45 51.13
CA LEU A 16 -19.63 9.00 51.15
C LEU A 16 -18.63 8.59 50.07
N ALA A 17 -17.43 8.22 50.52
CA ALA A 17 -16.43 7.61 49.65
C ALA A 17 -17.08 6.39 48.96
N PRO A 18 -17.01 6.26 47.63
CA PRO A 18 -17.25 4.96 47.02
C PRO A 18 -16.11 4.06 47.49
N ALA A 19 -16.43 3.13 48.40
CA ALA A 19 -15.60 1.95 48.57
C ALA A 19 -15.46 1.34 47.18
N LEU A 20 -14.27 1.42 46.62
CA LEU A 20 -13.87 0.65 45.47
C LEU A 20 -14.09 -0.82 45.85
N ILE A 21 -15.21 -1.37 45.39
CA ILE A 21 -15.32 -2.81 45.19
C ILE A 21 -14.34 -3.10 44.06
N CYS A 22 -13.10 -3.39 44.42
CA CYS A 22 -12.17 -4.03 43.51
C CYS A 22 -12.79 -5.37 43.13
N ALA A 23 -13.38 -5.45 41.93
CA ALA A 23 -13.70 -6.73 41.34
C ALA A 23 -12.39 -7.53 41.25
N GLU A 24 -12.38 -8.69 41.90
CA GLU A 24 -11.27 -9.64 41.86
C GLU A 24 -10.95 -9.95 40.38
N PRO A 25 -9.68 -9.96 39.95
CA PRO A 25 -9.35 -10.35 38.59
C PRO A 25 -9.73 -11.82 38.42
N ALA A 26 -10.85 -12.07 37.70
CA ALA A 26 -11.29 -13.40 37.35
C ALA A 26 -10.09 -14.20 36.81
N GLY A 27 -9.78 -15.31 37.47
CA GLY A 27 -8.60 -16.11 37.20
C GLY A 27 -8.45 -16.47 35.72
N LYS A 28 -7.20 -16.59 35.26
CA LYS A 28 -6.90 -16.99 33.87
C LYS A 28 -7.70 -18.25 33.51
N GLN A 29 -8.52 -18.18 32.47
CA GLN A 29 -9.25 -19.33 31.93
C GLN A 29 -8.25 -20.43 31.56
N ARG A 30 -8.39 -21.62 32.17
CA ARG A 30 -7.52 -22.78 31.93
C ARG A 30 -8.17 -23.88 31.09
N VAL A 31 -9.49 -23.81 30.93
CA VAL A 31 -10.29 -24.79 30.18
C VAL A 31 -10.99 -24.05 29.05
N PHE A 32 -10.67 -24.45 27.81
CA PHE A 32 -11.25 -23.91 26.60
C PHE A 32 -12.14 -24.99 25.96
N ASN A 33 -13.45 -24.78 25.95
CA ASN A 33 -14.45 -25.59 25.25
C ASN A 33 -15.52 -24.68 24.64
N ASP A 34 -16.37 -25.23 23.78
CA ASP A 34 -17.37 -24.46 23.03
C ASP A 34 -18.42 -23.80 23.94
N ASP A 35 -18.69 -24.39 25.10
CA ASP A 35 -19.63 -23.85 26.10
C ASP A 35 -19.04 -22.73 26.97
N ASN A 36 -17.71 -22.61 27.05
CA ASN A 36 -16.98 -21.65 27.90
C ASN A 36 -16.11 -20.68 27.08
N TYR A 37 -16.25 -20.65 25.76
CA TYR A 37 -15.59 -19.67 24.91
C TYR A 37 -16.49 -18.46 24.70
N GLN A 38 -16.11 -17.31 25.27
CA GLN A 38 -16.74 -16.03 24.95
C GLN A 38 -15.82 -15.27 23.98
N PRO A 39 -16.20 -15.10 22.70
CA PRO A 39 -15.38 -14.35 21.75
C PRO A 39 -15.25 -12.92 22.25
N ARG A 40 -14.01 -12.49 22.47
CA ARG A 40 -13.74 -11.08 22.72
C ARG A 40 -13.99 -10.32 21.41
N GLY A 41 -14.74 -9.23 21.48
CA GLY A 41 -14.93 -8.34 20.33
C GLY A 41 -13.59 -7.90 19.74
N ALA A 42 -13.59 -7.46 18.48
CA ALA A 42 -12.37 -7.05 17.79
C ALA A 42 -11.69 -5.87 18.52
N HIS A 43 -10.65 -6.16 19.29
CA HIS A 43 -9.89 -5.18 20.08
C HIS A 43 -9.05 -4.22 19.21
N ASN A 44 -8.92 -4.52 17.91
CA ASN A 44 -8.30 -3.63 16.94
C ASN A 44 -9.02 -3.76 15.58
N SER A 45 -10.12 -3.03 15.44
CA SER A 45 -10.79 -2.87 14.14
C SER A 45 -10.16 -1.70 13.42
N LEU A 46 -9.43 -1.97 12.34
CA LEU A 46 -8.97 -0.90 11.45
C LEU A 46 -10.16 -0.43 10.61
N PRO A 47 -10.43 0.88 10.52
CA PRO A 47 -11.47 1.37 9.62
C PRO A 47 -11.13 0.95 8.18
N PRO A 48 -12.14 0.68 7.34
CA PRO A 48 -11.87 0.45 5.93
C PRO A 48 -11.11 1.65 5.36
N PRO A 49 -10.14 1.42 4.46
CA PRO A 49 -9.47 2.52 3.77
C PRO A 49 -10.53 3.42 3.13
N ALA A 50 -10.35 4.75 3.23
CA ALA A 50 -11.30 5.70 2.65
C ALA A 50 -11.59 5.34 1.18
N GLU A 51 -12.87 5.36 0.78
CA GLU A 51 -13.33 4.97 -0.56
C GLU A 51 -12.61 5.70 -1.71
N SER A 52 -11.94 6.83 -1.41
CA SER A 52 -11.05 7.51 -2.34
C SER A 52 -9.86 6.67 -2.83
N LEU A 53 -9.60 5.51 -2.24
CA LEU A 53 -8.54 4.57 -2.63
C LEU A 53 -9.01 3.53 -3.67
N TYR A 54 -10.29 3.48 -4.03
CA TYR A 54 -10.74 2.69 -5.18
C TYR A 54 -10.42 3.42 -6.49
N CYS A 55 -9.88 2.69 -7.46
CA CYS A 55 -9.47 3.20 -8.77
C CYS A 55 -10.59 4.02 -9.43
N ARG A 56 -10.45 5.35 -9.43
CA ARG A 56 -11.20 6.22 -10.32
C ARG A 56 -10.73 5.96 -11.74
N THR A 57 -11.58 5.39 -12.58
CA THR A 57 -11.34 5.29 -14.02
C THR A 57 -11.17 6.71 -14.56
N SER A 58 -9.97 7.02 -15.03
CA SER A 58 -9.64 8.33 -15.57
C SER A 58 -10.43 8.57 -16.87
N THR A 59 -11.09 9.72 -16.95
CA THR A 59 -11.68 10.22 -18.19
C THR A 59 -10.58 10.32 -19.25
N ALA A 60 -10.79 9.66 -20.40
CA ALA A 60 -9.85 9.61 -21.50
C ALA A 60 -9.46 11.02 -21.96
N GLY A 61 -8.26 11.45 -21.60
CA GLY A 61 -7.67 12.69 -22.06
C GLY A 61 -7.42 12.65 -23.57
N LYS A 62 -7.51 13.83 -24.21
CA LYS A 62 -7.25 14.04 -25.64
C LYS A 62 -5.92 13.36 -26.03
N GLN A 63 -5.95 12.56 -27.10
CA GLN A 63 -4.80 11.83 -27.60
C GLN A 63 -3.72 12.80 -28.12
N THR A 64 -2.78 13.15 -27.25
CA THR A 64 -1.56 13.87 -27.62
C THR A 64 -0.62 12.98 -28.42
N ALA A 65 0.09 13.57 -29.37
CA ALA A 65 1.09 12.89 -30.19
C ALA A 65 2.05 12.09 -29.30
N SER A 66 2.05 10.76 -29.45
CA SER A 66 2.87 9.87 -28.64
C SER A 66 3.82 9.09 -29.51
N LYS A 67 5.11 9.10 -29.16
CA LYS A 67 6.11 8.26 -29.83
C LYS A 67 6.29 6.97 -29.04
N ALA A 68 6.09 5.83 -29.69
CA ALA A 68 6.31 4.52 -29.09
C ALA A 68 7.73 4.03 -29.36
N PHE A 69 8.34 3.42 -28.34
CA PHE A 69 9.68 2.86 -28.39
C PHE A 69 9.62 1.39 -27.99
N LYS A 70 10.56 0.61 -28.53
CA LYS A 70 10.75 -0.81 -28.24
C LYS A 70 12.19 -1.02 -27.78
N VAL A 71 12.37 -1.68 -26.64
CA VAL A 71 13.69 -1.93 -26.05
C VAL A 71 13.82 -3.39 -25.68
N ASN A 72 14.90 -4.03 -26.13
CA ASN A 72 15.29 -5.35 -25.67
C ASN A 72 16.02 -5.21 -24.33
N TRP A 73 15.68 -6.06 -23.37
CA TRP A 73 16.26 -6.02 -22.04
C TRP A 73 16.71 -7.41 -21.59
N SER A 74 17.70 -7.41 -20.71
CA SER A 74 18.19 -8.60 -20.03
C SER A 74 18.49 -8.24 -18.59
N TRP A 75 18.11 -9.12 -17.68
CA TRP A 75 18.32 -8.99 -16.25
C TRP A 75 18.96 -10.26 -15.69
N SER A 76 20.22 -10.17 -15.28
CA SER A 76 20.89 -11.24 -14.57
C SER A 76 20.52 -11.21 -13.10
N SER A 77 19.86 -12.26 -12.62
CA SER A 77 19.77 -12.50 -11.18
C SER A 77 21.08 -13.15 -10.70
N HIS A 78 21.65 -12.67 -9.61
CA HIS A 78 22.73 -13.38 -8.91
C HIS A 78 22.23 -14.63 -8.15
N ALA A 79 20.98 -15.05 -8.39
CA ALA A 79 20.39 -16.21 -7.73
C ALA A 79 21.11 -17.49 -8.18
N PHE A 80 21.59 -18.26 -7.21
CA PHE A 80 22.13 -19.59 -7.44
C PHE A 80 20.98 -20.60 -7.45
N SER A 81 21.01 -21.55 -8.40
CA SER A 81 20.05 -22.64 -8.48
C SER A 81 20.64 -23.89 -7.84
N ASN A 82 20.10 -24.29 -6.68
CA ASN A 82 20.53 -25.51 -6.01
C ASN A 82 20.26 -26.76 -6.85
N GLN A 83 19.16 -26.80 -7.60
CA GLN A 83 18.81 -27.92 -8.47
C GLN A 83 19.84 -28.14 -9.60
N ARG A 84 20.36 -27.05 -10.18
CA ARG A 84 21.28 -27.13 -11.33
C ARG A 84 22.74 -26.90 -10.92
N LYS A 85 23.02 -26.70 -9.63
CA LYS A 85 24.31 -26.27 -9.06
C LYS A 85 24.99 -25.15 -9.88
N THR A 86 24.19 -24.24 -10.45
CA THR A 86 24.63 -23.21 -11.38
C THR A 86 23.84 -21.93 -11.14
N ARG A 87 24.34 -20.79 -11.64
CA ARG A 87 23.60 -19.52 -11.59
C ARG A 87 22.31 -19.64 -12.40
N LYS A 88 21.23 -19.00 -11.92
CA LYS A 88 20.00 -18.89 -12.69
C LYS A 88 20.27 -18.12 -13.98
N PRO A 89 19.71 -18.57 -15.12
CA PRO A 89 19.86 -17.86 -16.37
C PRO A 89 19.26 -16.47 -16.26
N ALA A 90 19.79 -15.51 -17.03
CA ALA A 90 19.25 -14.17 -17.09
C ALA A 90 17.84 -14.18 -17.67
N SER A 91 16.92 -13.44 -17.04
CA SER A 91 15.61 -13.14 -17.59
C SER A 91 15.80 -12.16 -18.75
N LYS A 92 15.22 -12.45 -19.91
CA LYS A 92 15.33 -11.59 -21.09
C LYS A 92 13.96 -11.32 -21.68
N GLY A 93 13.82 -10.19 -22.35
CA GLY A 93 12.55 -9.80 -22.92
C GLY A 93 12.60 -8.50 -23.71
N VAL A 94 11.41 -7.99 -23.97
CA VAL A 94 11.20 -6.70 -24.63
C VAL A 94 10.22 -5.90 -23.79
N PHE A 95 10.46 -4.61 -23.64
CA PHE A 95 9.45 -3.70 -23.12
C PHE A 95 9.24 -2.55 -24.09
N HIS A 96 8.06 -1.96 -23.99
CA HIS A 96 7.69 -0.80 -24.76
C HIS A 96 7.49 0.38 -23.83
N TYR A 97 7.71 1.59 -24.32
CA TYR A 97 7.36 2.81 -23.61
C TYR A 97 6.91 3.90 -24.58
N ARG A 98 6.09 4.83 -24.09
CA ARG A 98 5.61 5.96 -24.87
C ARG A 98 6.16 7.27 -24.32
N LEU A 99 6.50 8.18 -25.22
CA LEU A 99 6.70 9.59 -24.89
C LEU A 99 5.39 10.32 -25.09
N VAL A 100 4.90 10.97 -24.05
CA VAL A 100 3.70 11.81 -24.04
C VAL A 100 4.12 13.19 -23.54
N ASN A 101 3.95 14.23 -24.37
CA ASN A 101 4.36 15.61 -24.03
C ASN A 101 5.80 15.71 -23.52
N ASN A 102 6.74 15.07 -24.23
CA ASN A 102 8.16 15.02 -23.87
C ASN A 102 8.48 14.37 -22.52
N ARG A 103 7.53 13.62 -21.94
CA ARG A 103 7.73 12.81 -20.73
C ARG A 103 7.51 11.35 -21.05
N ILE A 104 8.29 10.48 -20.41
CA ILE A 104 8.10 9.04 -20.54
C ILE A 104 6.90 8.65 -19.69
N ASP A 105 5.93 7.99 -20.31
CA ASP A 105 4.82 7.38 -19.62
C ASP A 105 5.28 6.07 -18.96
N THR A 106 5.56 6.14 -17.66
CA THR A 106 6.02 4.99 -16.86
C THR A 106 4.96 3.90 -16.72
N SER A 107 3.67 4.20 -16.95
CA SER A 107 2.60 3.19 -16.92
C SER A 107 2.63 2.28 -18.15
N SER A 108 3.13 2.80 -19.28
CA SER A 108 3.31 2.01 -20.51
C SER A 108 4.47 1.00 -20.42
N VAL A 109 5.40 1.21 -19.48
CA VAL A 109 6.59 0.37 -19.28
C VAL A 109 6.22 -0.99 -18.70
N CYS A 110 6.67 -2.07 -19.36
CA CYS A 110 6.44 -3.46 -18.94
C CYS A 110 4.96 -3.90 -18.89
N ASN A 111 4.04 -3.15 -19.50
CA ASN A 111 2.62 -3.49 -19.57
C ASN A 111 2.33 -4.75 -20.42
N ASN A 112 3.32 -5.26 -21.13
CA ASN A 112 3.24 -6.53 -21.87
C ASN A 112 3.39 -7.77 -20.97
N TYR A 113 3.77 -7.61 -19.70
CA TYR A 113 3.91 -8.71 -18.75
C TYR A 113 2.79 -8.66 -17.71
N PRO A 114 2.23 -9.81 -17.30
CA PRO A 114 1.18 -9.84 -16.28
C PRO A 114 1.71 -9.33 -14.93
N THR A 115 0.92 -8.47 -14.28
CA THR A 115 1.24 -7.92 -12.96
C THR A 115 1.47 -9.04 -11.95
N GLY A 116 2.52 -8.93 -11.14
CA GLY A 116 2.90 -9.95 -10.16
C GLY A 116 3.77 -11.09 -10.70
N SER A 117 3.95 -11.19 -12.02
CA SER A 117 4.89 -12.17 -12.58
C SER A 117 6.35 -11.82 -12.25
N LEU A 118 7.20 -12.85 -12.15
CA LEU A 118 8.64 -12.66 -11.97
C LEU A 118 9.25 -11.87 -13.13
N LEU A 119 8.75 -12.08 -14.36
CA LEU A 119 9.17 -11.34 -15.54
C LEU A 119 8.79 -9.86 -15.46
N TYR A 120 7.60 -9.52 -14.95
CA TYR A 120 7.20 -8.13 -14.73
C TYR A 120 8.16 -7.41 -13.77
N ARG A 121 8.51 -8.07 -12.65
CA ARG A 121 9.47 -7.53 -11.66
C ARG A 121 10.87 -7.33 -12.27
N ASP A 122 11.36 -8.32 -13.02
CA ASP A 122 12.68 -8.24 -13.64
C ASP A 122 12.70 -7.19 -14.78
N CYS A 123 11.60 -7.06 -15.53
CA CYS A 123 11.41 -6.02 -16.54
C CYS A 123 11.49 -4.62 -15.94
N ARG A 124 10.79 -4.36 -14.83
CA ARG A 124 10.82 -3.06 -14.14
C ARG A 124 12.22 -2.69 -13.67
N LYS A 125 12.99 -3.65 -13.14
CA LYS A 125 14.41 -3.46 -12.77
C LYS A 125 15.28 -3.14 -13.99
N ALA A 126 15.12 -3.90 -15.07
CA ALA A 126 15.90 -3.70 -16.28
C ALA A 126 15.57 -2.36 -16.97
N ALA A 127 14.29 -1.99 -17.03
CA ALA A 127 13.85 -0.72 -17.58
C ALA A 127 14.36 0.45 -16.74
N LYS A 128 14.40 0.33 -15.40
CA LYS A 128 15.01 1.35 -14.53
C LYS A 128 16.49 1.52 -14.83
N LYS A 129 17.24 0.41 -14.99
CA LYS A 129 18.66 0.46 -15.40
C LYS A 129 18.82 1.15 -16.76
N HIS A 130 17.98 0.80 -17.73
CA HIS A 130 17.99 1.41 -19.06
C HIS A 130 17.76 2.92 -19.01
N PHE A 131 16.76 3.39 -18.28
CA PHE A 131 16.51 4.83 -18.16
C PHE A 131 17.60 5.56 -17.37
N ASN A 132 18.23 4.92 -16.38
CA ASN A 132 19.41 5.50 -15.73
C ASN A 132 20.58 5.67 -16.71
N GLU A 133 20.84 4.68 -17.56
CA GLU A 133 21.91 4.76 -18.58
C GLU A 133 21.63 5.83 -19.64
N GLN A 134 20.35 6.02 -19.99
CA GLN A 134 19.92 7.04 -20.95
C GLN A 134 19.73 8.43 -20.32
N CYS A 135 19.76 8.54 -18.99
CA CYS A 135 19.66 9.80 -18.29
C CYS A 135 20.92 10.64 -18.58
N SER A 136 20.75 11.61 -19.48
CA SER A 136 21.77 12.57 -19.87
C SER A 136 21.14 13.95 -19.99
N SER A 137 21.95 15.01 -20.06
CA SER A 137 21.46 16.38 -20.26
C SER A 137 20.61 16.54 -21.53
N ARG A 138 20.81 15.69 -22.54
CA ARG A 138 20.04 15.67 -23.79
C ARG A 138 18.74 14.87 -23.70
N PHE A 139 18.58 14.02 -22.69
CA PHE A 139 17.38 13.19 -22.51
C PHE A 139 16.91 13.18 -21.06
N ALA A 140 16.57 14.38 -20.57
CA ALA A 140 16.09 14.61 -19.20
C ALA A 140 14.82 13.79 -18.85
N ALA A 141 14.01 13.44 -19.86
CA ALA A 141 12.81 12.61 -19.66
C ALA A 141 13.14 11.21 -19.09
N ALA A 142 14.31 10.64 -19.43
CA ALA A 142 14.76 9.37 -18.86
C ALA A 142 15.14 9.49 -17.39
N CYS A 143 15.67 10.63 -16.96
CA CYS A 143 16.05 10.84 -15.56
C CYS A 143 14.83 10.76 -14.62
N VAL A 144 13.68 11.29 -15.06
CA VAL A 144 12.43 11.18 -14.32
C VAL A 144 11.93 9.73 -14.30
N ALA A 145 11.98 9.04 -15.45
CA ALA A 145 11.55 7.64 -15.55
C ALA A 145 12.42 6.67 -14.76
N ALA A 146 13.71 6.99 -14.58
CA ALA A 146 14.64 6.23 -13.76
C ALA A 146 14.24 6.20 -12.27
N GLY A 147 13.44 7.18 -11.82
CA GLY A 147 12.86 7.23 -10.49
C GLY A 147 11.72 6.23 -10.24
N MET A 148 11.29 5.45 -11.24
CA MET A 148 10.19 4.49 -11.05
C MET A 148 10.51 3.42 -10.01
N THR A 149 9.50 3.01 -9.25
CA THR A 149 9.61 1.92 -8.27
C THR A 149 9.72 0.58 -9.00
N PRO A 150 10.71 -0.27 -8.68
CA PRO A 150 10.83 -1.59 -9.28
C PRO A 150 9.71 -2.54 -8.83
#